data_AF-I6PC03-F1
#
_entry.id   AF-I6PC03-F1
#
_cell.length_a   1.000
_cell.length_b   1.000
_cell.length_c   1.000
_cell.angle_alpha   90.00
_cell.angle_beta   90.00
_cell.angle_gamma   90.00
#
_symmetry.space_group_name_H-M   'P 1'
#
loop_
_entity.id
_entity.type
_entity.pdbx_description
1 polymer ?
#
loop_
_entity_poly.entity_id
_entity_poly.type
_entity_poly.pdbx_seq_one_letter_code
_entity_poly.pdbx_strand_id
1 'polypeptide(L)' 'SGPCVTYIGKGGSGNFVKMIHNGIEYGDMQLIAEAYDVLKSVGKLSNEELHQVFSEWNKGELLSFLIEI' A
#
# COMPACT_ATOMS: atom_id res chain seq x y z
N SER A 1 8.40 -18.64 6.65
CA SER A 1 8.36 -18.12 5.27
C SER A 1 9.64 -18.50 4.55
N GLY A 2 9.58 -18.90 3.28
CA GLY A 2 10.75 -19.16 2.44
C GLY A 2 11.34 -17.88 1.84
N PRO A 3 12.41 -17.97 1.04
CA PRO A 3 12.99 -16.79 0.38
C PRO A 3 11.99 -16.19 -0.64
N CYS A 4 11.87 -14.86 -0.68
CA CYS A 4 11.04 -14.13 -1.65
C CYS A 4 11.70 -14.08 -3.04
N VAL A 5 11.99 -15.26 -3.61
CA VAL A 5 12.63 -15.41 -4.91
C VAL A 5 12.09 -16.65 -5.61
N THR A 6 11.89 -16.54 -6.93
CA THR A 6 11.50 -17.69 -7.77
C THR A 6 11.94 -17.45 -9.21
N TYR A 7 11.99 -18.52 -10.00
CA TYR A 7 12.19 -18.42 -11.44
C TYR A 7 10.91 -17.90 -12.12
N ILE A 8 10.98 -16.70 -12.70
CA ILE A 8 9.83 -16.05 -13.33
C ILE A 8 9.57 -16.57 -14.74
N GLY A 9 10.62 -16.72 -15.55
CA GLY A 9 10.51 -17.14 -16.95
C GLY A 9 11.72 -16.77 -17.79
N LYS A 10 11.62 -17.00 -19.11
CA LYS A 10 12.67 -16.62 -20.07
C LYS A 10 12.56 -15.12 -20.45
N GLY A 11 13.60 -14.58 -21.08
CA GLY A 11 13.61 -13.21 -21.61
C GLY A 11 13.42 -12.15 -20.52
N GLY A 12 12.70 -11.08 -20.83
CA GLY A 12 12.45 -9.93 -19.93
C GLY A 12 11.37 -10.15 -18.87
N SER A 13 10.95 -11.38 -18.60
CA SER A 13 9.83 -11.70 -17.72
C SER A 13 9.99 -11.17 -16.29
N GLY A 14 11.20 -11.24 -15.72
CA GLY A 14 11.48 -10.67 -14.39
C GLY A 14 11.31 -9.14 -14.34
N ASN A 15 11.78 -8.43 -15.37
CA ASN A 15 11.61 -6.98 -15.47
C ASN A 15 10.13 -6.60 -15.64
N PHE A 16 9.38 -7.40 -16.40
CA PHE A 16 7.94 -7.19 -16.57
C PHE A 16 7.18 -7.36 -15.25
N VAL A 17 7.47 -8.41 -14.47
CA VAL A 17 6.88 -8.59 -13.13
C VAL A 17 7.22 -7.41 -12.22
N LYS A 18 8.46 -6.89 -12.26
CA LYS A 18 8.83 -5.70 -11.48
C LYS A 18 8.06 -4.46 -11.91
N MET A 19 7.91 -4.23 -13.22
CA MET A 19 7.11 -3.13 -13.74
C MET A 19 5.65 -3.22 -13.25
N ILE A 20 5.05 -4.41 -13.23
CA ILE A 20 3.69 -4.60 -12.67
C ILE A 20 3.67 -4.35 -11.16
N HIS A 21 4.66 -4.82 -10.40
CA HIS A 21 4.77 -4.52 -8.97
C HIS A 21 4.81 -3.01 -8.71
N ASN A 22 5.59 -2.25 -9.48
CA ASN A 22 5.57 -0.80 -9.39
C ASN A 22 4.19 -0.23 -9.77
N GLY A 23 3.53 -0.76 -10.80
CA GLY A 23 2.15 -0.34 -11.12
C GLY A 23 1.16 -0.55 -9.96
N ILE A 24 1.24 -1.70 -9.28
CA ILE A 24 0.43 -2.01 -8.09
C ILE A 24 0.76 -1.04 -6.95
N GLU A 25 2.05 -0.81 -6.67
CA GLU A 25 2.51 0.12 -5.63
C GLU A 25 1.93 1.53 -5.81
N TYR A 26 1.96 2.05 -7.04
CA TYR A 26 1.37 3.37 -7.34
C TYR A 26 -0.15 3.39 -7.14
N GLY A 27 -0.85 2.30 -7.50
CA GLY A 27 -2.28 2.16 -7.24
C GLY A 27 -2.60 2.17 -5.75
N ASP A 28 -1.87 1.40 -4.95
CA ASP A 28 -2.06 1.33 -3.50
C ASP A 28 -1.80 2.69 -2.84
N MET A 29 -0.70 3.37 -3.20
CA MET A 29 -0.40 4.71 -2.70
C MET A 29 -1.50 5.72 -3.03
N GLN A 30 -2.06 5.67 -4.24
CA GLN A 30 -3.15 6.56 -4.64
C GLN A 30 -4.45 6.26 -3.87
N LEU A 31 -4.79 4.98 -3.68
CA LEU A 31 -5.96 4.59 -2.87
C LEU A 31 -5.83 5.05 -1.42
N ILE A 32 -4.63 4.92 -0.83
CA ILE A 32 -4.34 5.42 0.52
C ILE A 32 -4.46 6.94 0.57
N ALA A 33 -3.94 7.65 -0.43
CA ALA A 33 -4.04 9.11 -0.52
C ALA A 33 -5.49 9.59 -0.64
N GLU A 34 -6.32 8.91 -1.43
CA GLU A 34 -7.75 9.22 -1.56
C GLU A 34 -8.50 8.94 -0.26
N ALA A 35 -8.21 7.83 0.43
CA ALA A 35 -8.80 7.55 1.74
C ALA A 35 -8.42 8.63 2.77
N TYR A 36 -7.15 9.03 2.80
CA TYR A 36 -6.68 10.16 3.60
C TYR A 36 -7.45 11.44 3.28
N ASP A 37 -7.59 11.80 2.00
CA ASP A 37 -8.26 13.02 1.58
C ASP A 37 -9.75 13.02 1.97
N VAL A 38 -10.45 11.90 1.80
CA VAL A 38 -11.85 11.75 2.24
C VAL A 38 -11.97 11.91 3.75
N LEU A 39 -11.13 11.25 4.54
CA LEU A 39 -11.17 11.35 6.00
C LEU A 39 -10.84 12.77 6.49
N LYS A 40 -9.91 13.46 5.81
CA LYS A 40 -9.51 14.83 6.13
C LYS A 40 -10.57 15.85 5.72
N SER A 41 -11.03 15.79 4.48
CA SER A 41 -11.88 16.81 3.86
C SER A 41 -13.35 16.63 4.21
N VAL A 42 -13.85 15.40 4.22
CA VAL A 42 -15.25 15.07 4.54
C VAL A 42 -15.39 14.71 6.02
N GLY A 43 -14.52 13.83 6.52
CA GLY A 43 -14.53 13.38 7.91
C GLY A 43 -14.06 14.44 8.91
N LYS A 44 -13.33 15.47 8.46
CA LYS A 44 -12.75 16.55 9.28
C LYS A 44 -11.78 16.07 10.37
N LEU A 45 -11.16 14.91 10.19
CA LEU A 45 -10.21 14.39 11.16
C LEU A 45 -8.96 15.27 11.25
N SER A 46 -8.47 15.44 12.48
CA SER A 46 -7.13 15.95 12.76
C SER A 46 -6.07 14.94 12.30
N ASN A 47 -4.81 15.37 12.20
CA ASN A 47 -3.73 14.46 11.81
C ASN A 47 -3.48 13.38 12.88
N GLU A 48 -3.76 13.68 14.14
CA GLU A 48 -3.67 12.72 15.24
C GLU A 48 -4.73 11.62 15.11
N GLU A 49 -5.97 11.98 14.80
CA GLU A 49 -7.05 11.02 14.55
C GLU A 49 -6.78 10.18 13.30
N LEU A 50 -6.23 10.78 12.24
CA LEU A 50 -5.81 10.03 11.04
C LEU A 50 -4.72 9.02 11.37
N HIS A 51 -3.70 9.41 12.14
CA HIS A 51 -2.65 8.50 12.60
C HIS A 51 -3.24 7.31 13.37
N GLN A 52 -4.21 7.55 14.26
CA GLN A 52 -4.90 6.49 14.98
C GLN A 52 -5.67 5.55 14.03
N VAL A 53 -6.40 6.10 13.05
CA VAL A 53 -7.12 5.29 12.05
C VAL A 53 -6.18 4.38 11.26
N PHE A 54 -5.10 4.94 10.68
CA PHE A 54 -4.13 4.13 9.93
C PHE A 54 -3.42 3.10 10.82
N SER A 55 -3.13 3.45 12.08
CA SER A 55 -2.55 2.53 13.06
C SER A 55 -3.47 1.36 13.40
N GLU A 56 -4.79 1.60 13.48
CA GLU A 56 -5.78 0.53 13.68
C GLU A 56 -5.94 -0.34 12.43
N TRP A 57 -5.98 0.27 11.24
CA TRP A 57 -6.03 -0.48 9.97
C TRP A 57 -4.81 -1.40 9.80
N ASN A 58 -3.63 -0.97 10.25
CA ASN A 58 -2.42 -1.79 10.21
C ASN A 58 -2.46 -3.01 11.13
N LYS A 59 -3.43 -3.13 12.04
CA LYS A 59 -3.61 -4.31 12.90
C LYS A 59 -4.60 -5.31 12.31
N GLY A 60 -5.35 -4.92 11.28
CA GLY A 60 -6.42 -5.70 10.67
C GLY A 60 -6.06 -6.21 9.28
N GLU A 61 -7.06 -6.28 8.41
CA GLU A 61 -6.92 -6.81 7.05
C GLU A 61 -6.01 -5.95 6.14
N LEU A 62 -5.83 -4.67 6.48
CA LEU A 62 -4.99 -3.73 5.74
C LEU A 62 -3.54 -3.69 6.23
N LEU A 63 -3.14 -4.62 7.12
CA LEU A 63 -1.75 -4.78 7.56
C LEU A 63 -0.81 -4.84 6.34
N SER A 64 -0.02 -3.79 6.15
CA SER A 64 0.89 -3.67 5.02
C SER A 64 1.95 -2.59 5.26
N PHE A 65 3.08 -2.71 4.56
CA PHE A 65 4.17 -1.76 4.68
C PHE A 65 3.74 -0.31 4.36
N LEU A 66 2.91 -0.11 3.33
CA LEU A 66 2.46 1.22 2.92
C LEU A 66 1.48 1.89 3.90
N ILE A 67 0.78 1.11 4.73
CA ILE A 67 -0.11 1.63 5.78
C ILE A 67 0.66 1.96 7.07
N GLU A 68 1.80 1.31 7.29
CA GLU A 68 2.65 1.52 8.48
C GLU A 68 3.43 2.83 8.45
N ILE A 69 3.89 3.27 7.26
CA ILE A 69 4.75 4.44 7.07
C ILE A 69 4.01 5.78 7.05
#